data_AF-A0A2H8TL16-F1
#
_entry.id   AF-A0A2H8TL16-F1
#
_cell.length_a   1.000
_cell.length_b   1.000
_cell.length_c   1.000
_cell.angle_alpha   90.00
_cell.angle_beta   90.00
_cell.angle_gamma   90.00
#
_symmetry.space_group_name_H-M   'P 1'
#
loop_
_entity.id
_entity.type
_entity.pdbx_description
1 polymer ?
#
loop_
_entity_poly.entity_id
_entity_poly.type
_entity_poly.pdbx_seq_one_letter_code
_entity_poly.pdbx_strand_id
1 'polypeptide(L)'
;MKIVEQKGYGKLVNFFEITEESFENAIKEVLSNSKFKETAKIQSQVFKDQPMKPIDRAVYWVEYIIKHGGAEHLKSDSLELNDVQYFLLDISFIFLVLIGLIIWFCYMVVAKIIYYKLNTA
;
A
#
# COMPACT_ATOMS: atom_id res chain seq x y z
N MET A 1 9.98 5.63 -3.45
CA MET A 1 11.05 5.47 -4.47
C MET A 1 11.94 4.23 -4.29
N LYS A 2 11.83 3.44 -3.20
CA LYS A 2 12.58 2.18 -2.99
C LYS A 2 12.53 1.18 -4.17
N ILE A 3 11.45 1.23 -4.94
CA ILE A 3 11.24 0.38 -6.12
C ILE A 3 12.33 0.59 -7.19
N VAL A 4 12.89 1.80 -7.35
CA VAL A 4 13.92 2.10 -8.36
C VAL A 4 15.21 1.34 -8.06
N GLU A 5 15.64 1.38 -6.80
CA GLU A 5 16.83 0.68 -6.32
C GLU A 5 16.60 -0.84 -6.24
N GLN A 6 15.44 -1.28 -5.76
CA GLN A 6 15.08 -2.71 -5.74
C GLN A 6 15.06 -3.33 -7.14
N LYS A 7 14.54 -2.59 -8.12
CA LYS A 7 14.54 -3.02 -9.52
C LYS A 7 15.88 -2.75 -10.22
N GLY A 8 16.86 -2.16 -9.56
CA GLY A 8 18.24 -2.07 -10.06
C GLY A 8 18.48 -1.13 -11.23
N TYR A 9 17.60 -0.14 -11.46
CA TYR A 9 17.78 0.87 -12.52
C TYR A 9 18.07 2.28 -11.99
N GLY A 10 18.36 2.40 -10.70
CA GLY A 10 18.92 3.61 -10.11
C GLY A 10 19.37 3.39 -8.66
N LYS A 11 20.08 4.37 -8.11
CA LYS A 11 20.57 4.38 -6.73
C LYS A 11 19.82 5.44 -5.94
N LEU A 12 19.36 5.13 -4.74
CA LEU A 12 18.73 6.11 -3.86
C LEU A 12 19.79 6.79 -3.00
N VAL A 13 19.66 8.11 -2.88
CA VAL A 13 20.49 8.93 -2.00
C VAL A 13 19.55 9.69 -1.07
N ASN A 14 19.77 9.56 0.23
CA ASN A 14 18.96 10.25 1.23
C ASN A 14 19.35 11.73 1.26
N PHE A 15 18.42 12.62 0.93
CA PHE A 15 18.66 14.06 0.87
C PHE A 15 19.10 14.66 2.21
N PHE A 16 18.61 14.11 3.33
CA PHE A 16 18.92 14.64 4.67
C PHE A 16 20.27 14.15 5.23
N GLU A 17 20.85 13.11 4.63
CA GLU A 17 22.10 12.47 5.06
C GLU A 17 23.19 12.55 3.97
N ILE A 18 22.93 13.32 2.91
CA ILE A 18 23.82 13.41 1.76
C ILE A 18 25.11 14.16 2.13
N THR A 19 26.22 13.63 1.66
CA THR A 19 27.55 14.24 1.71
C THR A 19 28.09 14.32 0.29
N GLU A 20 29.06 15.20 0.05
CA GLU A 20 29.72 15.28 -1.26
C GLU A 20 30.27 13.90 -1.69
N GLU A 21 30.95 13.21 -0.78
CA GLU A 21 31.51 11.88 -1.02
C GLU A 21 30.43 10.83 -1.31
N SER A 22 29.36 10.77 -0.51
CA SER A 22 28.29 9.76 -0.72
C SER A 22 27.54 9.99 -2.03
N PHE A 23 27.37 11.26 -2.44
CA PHE A 23 26.78 11.60 -3.72
C PHE A 23 27.70 11.27 -4.90
N GLU A 24 28.98 11.63 -4.81
CA GLU A 24 29.98 11.32 -5.83
C GLU A 24 30.10 9.80 -6.04
N ASN A 25 30.13 9.03 -4.95
CA ASN A 25 30.15 7.58 -4.99
C ASN A 25 28.89 6.99 -5.65
N ALA A 26 27.70 7.52 -5.33
CA ALA A 26 26.46 7.08 -5.97
C ALA A 26 26.45 7.35 -7.49
N ILE A 27 26.97 8.51 -7.93
CA ILE A 27 27.10 8.83 -9.36
C ILE A 27 28.09 7.86 -10.03
N LYS A 28 29.27 7.67 -9.44
CA LYS A 28 30.28 6.74 -9.94
C LYS A 28 29.73 5.33 -10.07
N GLU A 29 28.98 4.85 -9.08
CA GLU A 29 28.34 3.53 -9.09
C GLU A 29 27.36 3.38 -10.26
N VAL A 30 26.47 4.35 -10.46
CA VAL A 30 25.46 4.32 -11.54
C VAL A 30 26.10 4.43 -12.93
N LEU A 31 27.17 5.22 -13.07
CA LEU A 31 27.85 5.40 -14.36
C LEU A 31 28.79 4.24 -14.72
N SER A 32 29.44 3.63 -13.73
CA SER A 32 30.40 2.55 -13.95
C SER A 32 29.73 1.20 -14.21
N ASN A 33 28.58 0.94 -13.59
CA ASN A 33 27.90 -0.34 -13.71
C ASN A 33 26.86 -0.32 -14.84
N SER A 34 27.16 -1.00 -15.95
CA SER A 34 26.27 -1.08 -17.13
C SER A 34 24.89 -1.69 -16.82
N LYS A 35 24.77 -2.48 -15.75
CA LYS A 35 23.52 -3.09 -15.30
C LYS A 35 22.42 -2.06 -15.06
N PHE A 36 22.75 -0.87 -14.55
CA PHE A 36 21.75 0.19 -14.34
C PHE A 36 21.13 0.62 -15.68
N LYS A 37 21.96 0.82 -16.70
CA LYS A 37 21.53 1.22 -18.06
C LYS A 37 20.72 0.11 -18.74
N GLU A 38 21.18 -1.13 -18.64
CA GLU A 38 20.49 -2.29 -19.22
C GLU A 38 19.12 -2.49 -18.58
N THR A 39 19.07 -2.46 -17.24
CA THR A 39 17.82 -2.62 -16.51
C THR A 39 16.88 -1.43 -16.75
N ALA A 40 17.40 -0.21 -16.85
CA ALA A 40 16.60 0.97 -17.22
C ALA A 40 15.98 0.83 -18.62
N LYS A 41 16.72 0.29 -19.59
CA LYS A 41 16.18 0.01 -20.94
C LYS A 41 15.07 -1.03 -20.90
N ILE A 42 15.26 -2.13 -20.16
CA ILE A 42 14.23 -3.18 -19.99
C ILE A 42 12.98 -2.59 -19.36
N GLN A 43 13.11 -1.84 -18.26
CA GLN A 43 11.95 -1.20 -17.62
C GLN A 43 11.28 -0.17 -18.53
N SER A 44 12.05 0.55 -19.36
CA SER A 44 11.50 1.48 -20.35
C SER A 44 10.68 0.76 -21.42
N GLN A 45 11.16 -0.39 -21.91
CA GLN A 45 10.42 -1.22 -22.87
C GLN A 45 9.11 -1.72 -22.25
N VAL A 46 9.17 -2.30 -21.06
CA VAL A 46 7.97 -2.79 -20.34
C VAL A 46 6.97 -1.67 -20.09
N PHE A 47 7.43 -0.47 -19.72
CA PHE A 47 6.53 0.66 -19.48
C PHE A 47 5.84 1.15 -20.76
N LYS A 48 6.54 1.09 -21.90
CA LYS A 48 6.03 1.50 -23.22
C LYS A 48 5.20 0.40 -23.90
N ASP A 49 5.34 -0.84 -23.45
CA ASP A 49 4.60 -2.00 -23.95
C ASP A 49 3.16 -1.96 -23.45
N GLN A 50 2.37 -1.08 -24.07
CA GLN A 50 0.97 -0.88 -23.79
C GLN A 50 0.18 -0.97 -25.10
N PRO A 51 -1.03 -1.55 -25.09
CA PRO A 51 -1.83 -1.76 -26.30
C PRO A 51 -2.31 -0.46 -26.97
N MET A 52 -2.32 0.65 -26.24
CA MET A 52 -2.70 1.98 -26.74
C MET A 52 -1.70 3.01 -26.23
N LYS A 53 -1.43 4.03 -27.06
CA LYS A 53 -0.62 5.17 -26.59
C LYS A 53 -1.35 5.88 -25.45
N PRO A 54 -0.63 6.44 -24.46
CA PRO A 54 -1.24 7.14 -23.34
C PRO A 54 -2.21 8.26 -23.74
N ILE A 55 -1.89 8.98 -24.83
CA ILE A 55 -2.75 10.06 -25.33
C ILE A 55 -4.06 9.54 -25.91
N ASP A 56 -4.01 8.48 -26.73
CA ASP A 56 -5.19 7.87 -27.33
C ASP A 56 -6.09 7.26 -26.24
N ARG A 57 -5.48 6.67 -25.20
CA ARG A 57 -6.20 6.16 -24.03
C ARG A 57 -6.92 7.29 -23.27
N ALA A 58 -6.28 8.45 -23.10
CA ALA A 58 -6.88 9.58 -22.43
C ALA A 58 -8.08 10.14 -23.23
N VAL A 59 -7.92 10.31 -24.54
CA VAL A 59 -9.00 10.73 -25.44
C VAL A 59 -10.18 9.76 -25.37
N TYR A 60 -9.91 8.45 -25.47
CA TYR A 60 -10.93 7.42 -25.36
C TYR A 60 -11.75 7.55 -24.07
N TRP A 61 -11.11 7.72 -22.92
CA TRP A 61 -11.84 7.83 -21.65
C TRP A 61 -12.63 9.12 -21.53
N VAL A 62 -12.12 10.24 -22.06
CA VAL A 62 -12.87 11.51 -22.10
C VAL A 62 -14.12 11.36 -22.95
N GLU A 63 -14.00 10.80 -24.16
CA GLU A 63 -15.14 10.52 -25.04
C GLU A 63 -16.13 9.55 -24.40
N TYR A 64 -15.63 8.51 -23.73
CA TYR A 64 -16.46 7.53 -23.03
C TYR A 64 -17.29 8.19 -21.93
N ILE A 65 -16.70 9.07 -21.13
CA ILE A 65 -17.38 9.80 -20.05
C ILE A 65 -18.47 10.71 -20.63
N ILE A 66 -18.15 11.48 -21.68
CA ILE A 66 -19.12 12.37 -22.35
C ILE A 66 -20.27 11.54 -22.94
N LYS A 67 -19.98 10.44 -23.62
CA LYS A 67 -20.96 9.55 -24.24
C LYS A 67 -21.94 8.94 -23.24
N HIS A 68 -21.50 8.67 -22.02
CA HIS A 68 -22.32 8.04 -20.97
C HIS A 68 -22.73 9.03 -19.87
N GLY A 69 -22.81 10.33 -20.19
CA GLY A 69 -23.38 11.34 -19.29
C GLY A 69 -22.65 11.47 -17.94
N GLY A 70 -21.33 11.28 -17.92
CA GLY A 70 -20.52 11.35 -16.70
C GLY A 70 -20.03 10.00 -16.17
N ALA A 71 -20.46 8.89 -16.77
CA ALA A 71 -20.03 7.52 -16.44
C ALA A 71 -20.07 7.23 -14.93
N GLU A 72 -21.22 7.47 -14.30
CA GLU A 72 -21.40 7.24 -12.85
C GLU A 72 -21.09 5.80 -12.43
N HIS A 73 -21.35 4.83 -13.31
CA HIS A 73 -21.01 3.42 -13.08
C HIS A 73 -19.50 3.12 -13.03
N LEU A 74 -18.63 4.05 -13.44
CA LEU A 74 -17.18 3.92 -13.27
C LEU A 74 -16.68 4.57 -11.97
N LYS A 75 -17.51 5.38 -11.31
CA LYS A 75 -17.17 5.94 -10.01
C LYS A 75 -17.22 4.82 -8.98
N SER A 76 -16.28 4.83 -8.05
CA SER A 76 -16.34 3.92 -6.91
C SER A 76 -17.41 4.39 -5.94
N ASP A 77 -18.30 3.50 -5.54
CA ASP A 77 -19.31 3.74 -4.50
C ASP A 77 -18.70 4.22 -3.18
N SER A 78 -17.41 3.94 -2.96
CA SER A 78 -16.65 4.43 -1.80
C SER A 78 -16.60 5.96 -1.69
N LEU A 79 -16.83 6.69 -2.78
CA LEU A 79 -16.85 8.17 -2.77
C LEU A 79 -18.07 8.76 -2.07
N GLU A 80 -19.16 8.00 -1.97
CA GLU A 80 -20.41 8.45 -1.34
C GLU A 80 -20.55 7.96 0.11
N LEU A 81 -19.61 7.15 0.59
CA LEU A 81 -19.61 6.63 1.95
C LEU A 81 -19.21 7.69 2.96
N ASN A 82 -19.87 7.67 4.12
CA ASN A 82 -19.42 8.43 5.29
C ASN A 82 -18.13 7.82 5.86
N ASP A 83 -17.29 8.61 6.52
CA ASP A 83 -16.01 8.19 7.11
C ASP A 83 -16.17 6.94 8.00
N VAL A 84 -17.27 6.85 8.76
CA VAL A 84 -17.57 5.72 9.64
C VAL A 84 -17.72 4.41 8.84
N GLN A 85 -18.40 4.45 7.68
CA GLN A 85 -18.60 3.29 6.81
C GLN A 85 -17.34 2.98 6.00
N TYR A 86 -16.67 4.03 5.51
CA TYR A 86 -15.43 3.90 4.76
C TYR A 86 -14.32 3.20 5.58
N PHE A 87 -14.24 3.50 6.88
CA PHE A 87 -13.31 2.84 7.81
C PHE A 87 -13.88 1.60 8.51
N LEU A 88 -15.13 1.21 8.24
CA LEU A 88 -15.82 0.07 8.87
C LEU A 88 -15.73 0.09 10.42
N LEU A 89 -15.90 1.28 11.02
CA LEU A 89 -15.72 1.46 12.46
C LEU A 89 -16.76 0.68 13.28
N ASP A 90 -17.97 0.52 12.75
CA ASP A 90 -19.05 -0.27 13.32
C ASP A 90 -18.66 -1.76 13.45
N ILE A 91 -18.10 -2.33 12.39
CA ILE A 91 -17.63 -3.72 12.36
C ILE A 91 -16.41 -3.88 13.28
N SER A 92 -15.46 -2.94 13.26
CA SER A 92 -14.31 -2.94 14.17
C SER A 92 -14.74 -2.91 15.64
N PHE A 93 -15.79 -2.14 15.96
CA PHE A 93 -16.32 -2.07 17.32
C PHE A 93 -16.93 -3.40 17.77
N ILE A 94 -17.69 -4.08 16.90
CA ILE A 94 -18.25 -5.40 17.17
C ILE A 94 -17.13 -6.41 17.48
N PHE A 95 -16.07 -6.43 16.67
CA PHE A 95 -14.91 -7.31 16.93
C PHE A 95 -14.24 -7.01 18.27
N LEU A 96 -14.06 -5.73 18.61
CA LEU A 96 -13.46 -5.32 19.87
C LEU A 96 -14.29 -5.81 21.07
N VAL A 97 -15.61 -5.64 21.01
CA VAL A 97 -16.53 -6.13 22.06
C VAL A 97 -16.47 -7.65 22.17
N LEU A 98 -16.49 -8.39 21.06
CA LEU A 98 -16.40 -9.85 21.08
C LEU A 98 -15.10 -10.34 21.70
N ILE A 99 -13.96 -9.74 21.33
CA ILE A 99 -12.65 -10.06 21.92
C ILE A 99 -12.66 -9.75 23.42
N GLY A 100 -13.21 -8.60 23.82
CA GLY A 100 -13.35 -8.22 25.23
C GLY A 100 -14.19 -9.23 26.04
N LEU A 101 -15.31 -9.70 25.49
CA LEU A 101 -16.15 -10.72 26.11
C LEU A 101 -15.44 -12.07 26.26
N ILE A 102 -14.67 -12.48 25.24
CA ILE A 102 -13.87 -13.71 25.30
C ILE A 102 -12.82 -13.60 26.41
N ILE A 103 -12.10 -12.49 26.49
CA ILE A 103 -11.09 -12.25 27.55
C ILE A 103 -11.75 -12.27 28.93
N TRP A 104 -12.88 -11.57 29.08
CA TRP A 104 -13.63 -11.53 30.33
C TRP A 104 -14.12 -12.91 30.78
N PHE A 105 -14.65 -13.70 29.84
CA PHE A 105 -15.09 -15.07 30.10
C PHE A 105 -13.91 -15.97 30.52
N CYS A 106 -12.78 -15.90 29.82
CA CYS A 106 -11.57 -16.62 30.19
C CYS A 106 -11.08 -16.25 31.59
N TYR A 107 -11.08 -14.96 31.93
CA TYR A 107 -10.73 -14.48 33.26
C TYR A 107 -11.65 -15.06 34.35
N MET A 108 -12.97 -15.04 34.12
CA MET A 108 -13.95 -15.61 35.05
C MET A 108 -13.73 -17.10 35.29
N VAL A 109 -13.47 -17.88 34.23
CA VAL A 109 -13.19 -19.32 34.33
C VAL A 109 -11.92 -19.57 35.15
N VAL A 110 -10.84 -18.85 34.86
CA VAL A 110 -9.57 -18.97 35.59
C VAL A 110 -9.75 -18.58 37.06
N ALA A 111 -10.42 -17.47 37.34
CA ALA A 111 -10.70 -17.02 38.71
C ALA A 111 -11.52 -18.06 39.49
N LYS A 112 -12.51 -18.68 38.86
CA LYS A 112 -13.33 -19.74 39.48
C LYS A 112 -12.52 -21.00 39.78
N ILE A 113 -11.62 -21.41 38.88
CA ILE A 113 -10.71 -22.54 39.09
C ILE A 113 -9.78 -22.26 40.27
N ILE A 114 -9.20 -21.07 40.35
CA ILE A 114 -8.33 -20.65 41.45
C ILE A 114 -9.10 -20.65 42.78
N TYR A 115 -10.30 -20.06 42.81
CA TYR A 115 -11.15 -20.04 44.01
C TYR A 115 -11.49 -21.45 44.50
N TYR A 116 -11.88 -22.36 43.60
CA TYR A 116 -12.18 -23.74 43.96
C TYR A 116 -10.93 -24.45 44.54
N LYS A 117 -9.75 -24.23 43.94
CA LYS A 117 -8.49 -24.79 44.42
C LYS A 117 -8.09 -24.28 45.82
N LEU A 118 -8.36 -23.00 46.12
CA LEU A 118 -8.10 -22.39 47.43
C LEU A 118 -9.07 -22.86 48.53
N ASN A 119 -10.32 -23.20 48.19
CA ASN A 119 -11.32 -23.66 49.16
C ASN A 119 -11.31 -25.19 49.40
N THR A 120 -10.59 -25.95 48.56
CA THR A 120 -10.46 -27.41 48.67
C THR A 120 -9.09 -27.84 49.25
N ALA A 121 -8.20 -26.89 49.52
CA ALA A 121 -6.92 -27.08 50.22
C ALA A 121 -7.04 -26.62 51.67
#